data_AF-L7JWS0-F1
#
_entry.id   AF-L7JWS0-F1
#
_cell.length_a   1.000
_cell.length_b   1.000
_cell.length_c   1.000
_cell.angle_alpha   90.00
_cell.angle_beta   90.00
_cell.angle_gamma   90.00
#
_symmetry.space_group_name_H-M   'P 1'
#
loop_
_entity.id
_entity.type
_entity.pdbx_description
1 polymer ?
#
loop_
_entity_poly.entity_id
_entity_poly.type
_entity_poly.pdbx_seq_one_letter_code
_entity_poly.pdbx_strand_id
1 'polypeptide(L)'
;MQNMSVKKAKTQRCALGIFDRRNLAMNDDFEFIVEKLCKSVKLVNVNGLTRFAAFGAIKCFEKTVLIYDWHSKGKFSEFTMVNARCESDFTCAEDIDVLTLDHVDVISTFVMCFKGTCGSILLSCCTGTIDLRQINKESNIRCSYLITMDFFTRLPVVIRSLIIEHITINHNIEITNKIYSLEINEVAVNNPFSLTLCEECDEIIIKKSSGRIDLFKKLHLMIYSRERKYQKFTLKKITTLNHMILS
;
A
#
# COMPACT_ATOMS: atom_id res chain seq x y z
N MET A 1 -45.24 -25.00 5.53
CA MET A 1 -44.56 -23.99 6.36
C MET A 1 -43.13 -24.46 6.59
N GLN A 2 -42.17 -23.80 5.95
CA GLN A 2 -40.74 -24.11 6.09
C GLN A 2 -40.24 -23.60 7.44
N ASN A 3 -39.68 -24.52 8.24
CA ASN A 3 -38.97 -24.18 9.46
C ASN A 3 -37.68 -23.43 9.10
N MET A 4 -37.67 -22.11 9.25
CA MET A 4 -36.44 -21.32 9.31
C MET A 4 -35.70 -21.67 10.60
N SER A 5 -34.73 -22.58 10.50
CA SER A 5 -33.71 -22.78 11.52
C SER A 5 -32.78 -21.57 11.52
N VAL A 6 -33.00 -20.64 12.45
CA VAL A 6 -32.04 -19.57 12.74
C VAL A 6 -30.87 -20.21 13.49
N LYS A 7 -29.87 -20.69 12.75
CA LYS A 7 -28.57 -21.01 13.32
C LYS A 7 -27.97 -19.68 13.81
N LYS A 8 -27.95 -19.46 15.12
CA LYS A 8 -27.26 -18.31 15.72
C LYS A 8 -25.80 -18.35 15.26
N ALA A 9 -25.37 -17.32 14.53
CA ALA A 9 -23.95 -17.11 14.23
C ALA A 9 -23.16 -17.15 15.55
N LYS A 10 -22.08 -17.94 15.58
CA LYS A 10 -21.18 -17.98 16.73
C LYS A 10 -20.19 -16.83 16.56
N THR A 11 -20.17 -15.91 17.52
CA THR A 11 -19.25 -14.77 17.54
C THR A 11 -18.18 -15.02 18.59
N GLN A 12 -16.90 -14.89 18.21
CA GLN A 12 -15.80 -14.84 19.17
C GLN A 12 -15.25 -13.42 19.23
N ARG A 13 -15.15 -12.89 20.45
CA ARG A 13 -14.67 -11.53 20.71
C ARG A 13 -13.31 -11.58 21.41
N CYS A 14 -12.39 -10.72 21.00
CA CYS A 14 -11.18 -10.43 21.75
C CYS A 14 -11.25 -9.01 22.30
N ALA A 15 -11.35 -8.88 23.63
CA ALA A 15 -11.60 -7.61 24.30
C ALA A 15 -10.34 -7.00 24.96
N LEU A 16 -9.33 -7.78 25.35
CA LEU A 16 -8.18 -7.28 26.12
C LEU A 16 -6.87 -8.04 25.86
N GLY A 17 -5.77 -7.30 25.72
CA GLY A 17 -4.40 -7.83 25.76
C GLY A 17 -3.71 -8.03 24.40
N ILE A 18 -2.76 -8.97 24.39
CA ILE A 18 -2.07 -9.50 23.21
C ILE A 18 -2.82 -10.76 22.78
N PHE A 19 -3.25 -10.82 21.53
CA PHE A 19 -3.94 -11.97 20.97
C PHE A 19 -3.12 -12.58 19.84
N ASP A 20 -2.40 -13.65 20.14
CA ASP A 20 -1.67 -14.45 19.15
C ASP A 20 -2.40 -15.77 18.93
N ARG A 21 -2.95 -15.97 17.73
CA ARG A 21 -3.61 -17.21 17.32
C ARG A 21 -3.15 -17.64 15.95
N ARG A 22 -2.99 -18.95 15.80
CA ARG A 22 -2.61 -19.61 14.56
C ARG A 22 -3.64 -20.66 14.20
N ASN A 23 -3.83 -20.89 12.91
CA ASN A 23 -4.72 -21.92 12.35
C ASN A 23 -6.17 -21.74 12.82
N LEU A 24 -6.68 -20.51 12.77
CA LEU A 24 -8.08 -20.22 13.04
C LEU A 24 -8.90 -20.56 11.80
N ALA A 25 -9.36 -21.81 11.71
CA ALA A 25 -10.37 -22.20 10.74
C ALA A 25 -11.76 -21.88 11.30
N MET A 26 -12.45 -20.93 10.68
CA MET A 26 -13.80 -20.54 11.04
C MET A 26 -14.73 -20.91 9.87
N ASN A 27 -15.91 -21.42 10.18
CA ASN A 27 -16.93 -21.67 9.15
C ASN A 27 -17.45 -20.33 8.61
N ASP A 28 -18.07 -20.33 7.43
CA ASP A 28 -18.62 -19.11 6.81
C ASP A 28 -19.63 -18.34 7.70
N ASP A 29 -20.28 -19.05 8.64
CA ASP A 29 -21.24 -18.48 9.61
C ASP A 29 -20.57 -17.86 10.86
N PHE A 30 -19.25 -17.79 10.91
CA PHE A 30 -18.50 -17.35 12.08
C PHE A 30 -17.74 -16.06 11.78
N GLU A 31 -17.85 -15.12 12.72
CA GLU A 31 -17.19 -13.84 12.66
C GLU A 31 -16.26 -13.67 13.85
N PHE A 32 -14.99 -13.35 13.57
CA PHE A 32 -14.05 -12.94 14.60
C PHE A 32 -14.11 -11.42 14.76
N ILE A 33 -14.48 -10.96 15.95
CA ILE A 33 -14.56 -9.52 16.23
C ILE A 33 -13.36 -9.10 17.07
N VAL A 34 -12.59 -8.18 16.51
CA VAL A 34 -11.45 -7.54 17.18
C VAL A 34 -11.87 -6.16 17.68
N GLU A 35 -11.92 -6.01 19.00
CA GLU A 35 -12.28 -4.75 19.64
C GLU A 35 -11.10 -3.76 19.66
N LYS A 36 -11.41 -2.46 19.68
CA LYS A 36 -10.42 -1.37 19.66
C LYS A 36 -9.43 -1.41 20.86
N LEU A 37 -9.81 -2.10 21.94
CA LEU A 37 -8.99 -2.24 23.15
C LEU A 37 -7.90 -3.31 23.04
N CYS A 38 -7.92 -4.15 22.00
CA CYS A 38 -6.90 -5.16 21.80
C CYS A 38 -5.61 -4.50 21.29
N LYS A 39 -4.56 -4.51 22.13
CA LYS A 39 -3.30 -3.80 21.88
C LYS A 39 -2.52 -4.43 20.76
N SER A 40 -2.46 -5.75 20.69
CA SER A 40 -1.72 -6.43 19.64
C SER A 40 -2.49 -7.67 19.21
N VAL A 41 -2.60 -7.84 17.90
CA VAL A 41 -3.24 -9.00 17.29
C VAL A 41 -2.30 -9.58 16.27
N LYS A 42 -2.13 -10.90 16.35
CA LYS A 42 -1.46 -11.70 15.34
C LYS A 42 -2.35 -12.88 15.04
N LEU A 43 -2.97 -12.86 13.87
CA LEU A 43 -3.75 -13.96 13.36
C LEU A 43 -3.02 -14.55 12.16
N VAL A 44 -2.76 -15.86 12.21
CA VAL A 44 -2.05 -16.59 11.16
C VAL A 44 -2.90 -17.74 10.69
N ASN A 45 -2.99 -17.96 9.38
CA ASN A 45 -3.81 -19.01 8.76
C ASN A 45 -5.28 -18.88 9.18
N VAL A 46 -5.85 -17.70 9.01
CA VAL A 46 -7.25 -17.40 9.34
C VAL A 46 -8.14 -17.67 8.14
N ASN A 47 -9.13 -18.53 8.29
CA ASN A 47 -10.18 -18.69 7.28
C ASN A 47 -11.51 -18.19 7.87
N GLY A 48 -12.23 -17.33 7.15
CA GLY A 48 -13.52 -16.77 7.56
C GLY A 48 -13.54 -15.24 7.62
N LEU A 49 -14.62 -14.67 8.15
CA LEU A 49 -14.79 -13.23 8.26
C LEU A 49 -14.18 -12.68 9.56
N THR A 50 -13.28 -11.71 9.45
CA THR A 50 -12.75 -10.97 10.60
C THR A 50 -13.21 -9.52 10.55
N ARG A 51 -13.94 -9.07 11.57
CA ARG A 51 -14.35 -7.67 11.73
C ARG A 51 -13.48 -6.98 12.77
N PHE A 52 -12.81 -5.93 12.34
CA PHE A 52 -12.06 -5.03 13.21
C PHE A 52 -12.88 -3.79 13.48
N ALA A 53 -12.99 -3.40 14.75
CA ALA A 53 -13.64 -2.15 15.13
C ALA A 53 -12.99 -0.92 14.47
N ALA A 54 -11.68 -0.96 14.22
CA ALA A 54 -10.93 0.15 13.63
C ALA A 54 -11.01 0.22 12.10
N PHE A 55 -11.36 -0.88 11.43
CA PHE A 55 -11.12 -1.01 9.98
C PHE A 55 -12.29 -1.54 9.15
N GLY A 56 -13.31 -2.10 9.80
CA GLY A 56 -14.40 -2.82 9.12
C GLY A 56 -14.13 -4.32 9.01
N ALA A 57 -14.68 -4.96 7.98
CA ALA A 57 -14.60 -6.41 7.81
C ALA A 57 -13.57 -6.81 6.74
N ILE A 58 -12.87 -7.90 6.99
CA ILE A 58 -11.88 -8.51 6.10
C ILE A 58 -12.22 -9.99 5.98
N LYS A 59 -12.38 -10.48 4.75
CA LYS A 59 -12.49 -11.93 4.53
C LYS A 59 -11.10 -12.53 4.43
N CYS A 60 -10.87 -13.51 5.29
CA CYS A 60 -9.59 -14.18 5.42
C CYS A 60 -9.70 -15.57 4.78
N PHE A 61 -8.62 -16.03 4.18
CA PHE A 61 -8.50 -17.32 3.50
C PHE A 61 -7.37 -18.13 4.11
N GLU A 62 -7.29 -19.42 3.75
CA GLU A 62 -6.16 -20.24 4.14
C GLU A 62 -4.83 -19.54 3.79
N LYS A 63 -3.96 -19.35 4.79
CA LYS A 63 -2.69 -18.58 4.76
C LYS A 63 -2.77 -17.06 4.93
N THR A 64 -3.95 -16.49 5.18
CA THR A 64 -4.04 -15.08 5.56
C THR A 64 -3.28 -14.82 6.86
N VAL A 65 -2.49 -13.74 6.86
CA VAL A 65 -1.82 -13.21 8.06
C VAL A 65 -2.29 -11.79 8.29
N LEU A 66 -2.77 -11.53 9.50
CA LEU A 66 -3.16 -10.21 9.96
C LEU A 66 -2.39 -9.89 11.23
N ILE A 67 -1.56 -8.85 11.18
CA ILE A 67 -0.80 -8.37 12.33
C ILE A 67 -1.13 -6.90 12.51
N TYR A 68 -1.45 -6.51 13.74
CA TYR A 68 -1.38 -5.11 14.08
C TYR A 68 -0.92 -4.92 15.52
N ASP A 69 -0.33 -3.78 15.78
CA ASP A 69 0.07 -3.32 17.12
C ASP A 69 -0.42 -1.89 17.33
N TRP A 70 -1.16 -1.68 18.41
CA TRP A 70 -1.94 -0.50 18.75
C TRP A 70 -1.34 0.16 20.00
N HIS A 71 -0.93 1.41 19.84
CA HIS A 71 -0.52 2.26 20.95
C HIS A 71 -1.71 2.97 21.57
N SER A 72 -1.64 3.18 22.90
CA SER A 72 -2.70 3.80 23.72
C SER A 72 -3.14 5.21 23.30
N LYS A 73 -2.47 5.84 22.33
CA LYS A 73 -2.76 7.19 21.81
C LYS A 73 -3.59 7.22 20.52
N GLY A 74 -4.18 6.10 20.09
CA GLY A 74 -4.97 6.09 18.85
C GLY A 74 -4.13 5.92 17.59
N LYS A 75 -3.03 5.17 17.71
CA LYS A 75 -2.03 5.04 16.64
C LYS A 75 -1.54 3.60 16.55
N PHE A 76 -1.47 3.07 15.34
CA PHE A 76 -0.81 1.80 15.07
C PHE A 76 0.70 2.01 14.91
N SER A 77 1.52 1.22 15.59
CA SER A 77 2.93 1.04 15.22
C SER A 77 3.03 0.31 13.89
N GLU A 78 2.20 -0.72 13.72
CA GLU A 78 2.21 -1.59 12.56
C GLU A 78 0.80 -2.05 12.22
N PHE A 79 0.49 -2.08 10.93
CA PHE A 79 -0.62 -2.82 10.37
C PHE A 79 -0.15 -3.59 9.14
N THR A 80 -0.19 -4.92 9.22
CA THR A 80 0.30 -5.84 8.20
C THR A 80 -0.81 -6.82 7.80
N MET A 81 -1.06 -6.91 6.50
CA MET A 81 -2.02 -7.85 5.89
C MET A 81 -1.32 -8.61 4.76
N VAL A 82 -1.33 -9.94 4.85
CA VAL A 82 -0.69 -10.83 3.87
C VAL A 82 -1.67 -11.89 3.39
N ASN A 83 -1.70 -12.16 2.09
CA ASN A 83 -2.57 -13.17 1.46
C ASN A 83 -4.04 -13.02 1.87
N ALA A 84 -4.60 -11.83 1.71
CA ALA A 84 -5.97 -11.52 2.12
C ALA A 84 -6.79 -11.03 0.93
N ARG A 85 -8.12 -11.19 1.00
CA ARG A 85 -9.01 -10.58 0.02
C ARG A 85 -10.10 -9.76 0.69
N CYS A 86 -10.26 -8.54 0.20
CA CYS A 86 -11.23 -7.59 0.70
C CYS A 86 -12.52 -7.71 -0.15
N GLU A 87 -13.58 -8.26 0.46
CA GLU A 87 -14.91 -8.42 -0.15
C GLU A 87 -15.93 -7.41 0.40
N SER A 88 -15.45 -6.30 0.93
CA SER A 88 -16.25 -5.18 1.40
C SER A 88 -15.41 -3.91 1.37
N ASP A 89 -16.04 -2.74 1.43
CA ASP A 89 -15.27 -1.52 1.67
C ASP A 89 -14.54 -1.60 3.01
N PHE A 90 -13.29 -1.15 2.99
CA PHE A 90 -12.42 -1.09 4.15
C PHE A 90 -11.99 0.36 4.32
N THR A 91 -12.09 0.87 5.54
CA THR A 91 -11.61 2.23 5.84
C THR A 91 -10.88 2.24 7.17
N CYS A 92 -9.59 2.54 7.10
CA CYS A 92 -8.80 2.88 8.29
C CYS A 92 -8.69 4.40 8.40
N ALA A 93 -9.21 4.96 9.50
CA ALA A 93 -9.15 6.39 9.79
C ALA A 93 -8.12 6.77 10.87
N GLU A 94 -7.35 5.79 11.35
CA GLU A 94 -6.38 5.95 12.43
C GLU A 94 -4.97 6.16 11.87
N ASP A 95 -4.08 6.75 12.67
CA ASP A 95 -2.68 6.94 12.31
C ASP A 95 -1.90 5.61 12.29
N ILE A 96 -1.03 5.41 11.31
CA ILE A 96 -0.23 4.18 11.15
C ILE A 96 1.25 4.51 10.94
N ASP A 97 2.16 4.03 11.78
CA ASP A 97 3.60 4.20 11.51
C ASP A 97 4.05 3.36 10.32
N VAL A 98 3.70 2.07 10.28
CA VAL A 98 4.04 1.14 9.20
C VAL A 98 2.82 0.38 8.70
N LEU A 99 2.49 0.57 7.42
CA LEU A 99 1.45 -0.15 6.69
C LEU A 99 2.10 -1.13 5.71
N THR A 100 1.82 -2.43 5.84
CA THR A 100 2.30 -3.46 4.91
C THR A 100 1.13 -4.24 4.34
N LEU A 101 0.95 -4.19 3.02
CA LEU A 101 0.00 -5.02 2.29
C LEU A 101 0.78 -5.88 1.29
N ASP A 102 0.67 -7.20 1.42
CA ASP A 102 1.37 -8.16 0.55
C ASP A 102 0.41 -9.24 0.04
N HIS A 103 0.30 -9.39 -1.27
CA HIS A 103 -0.68 -10.29 -1.90
C HIS A 103 -2.12 -10.02 -1.40
N VAL A 104 -2.51 -8.74 -1.37
CA VAL A 104 -3.86 -8.31 -0.97
C VAL A 104 -4.70 -8.03 -2.21
N ASP A 105 -5.86 -8.67 -2.30
CA ASP A 105 -6.79 -8.56 -3.42
C ASP A 105 -8.08 -7.85 -3.00
N VAL A 106 -8.30 -6.62 -3.47
CA VAL A 106 -9.55 -5.88 -3.26
C VAL A 106 -10.49 -6.16 -4.44
N ILE A 107 -11.63 -6.82 -4.21
CA ILE A 107 -12.58 -7.11 -5.30
C ILE A 107 -13.03 -5.79 -5.96
N SER A 108 -13.18 -5.79 -7.29
CA SER A 108 -13.36 -4.60 -8.15
C SER A 108 -14.47 -3.62 -7.75
N THR A 109 -15.46 -4.04 -6.97
CA THR A 109 -16.56 -3.20 -6.47
C THR A 109 -16.22 -2.46 -5.18
N PHE A 110 -15.17 -2.85 -4.48
CA PHE A 110 -14.82 -2.33 -3.16
C PHE A 110 -13.58 -1.47 -3.18
N VAL A 111 -13.43 -0.66 -2.14
CA VAL A 111 -12.30 0.23 -1.95
C VAL A 111 -11.68 -0.01 -0.57
N MET A 112 -10.36 -0.17 -0.55
CA MET A 112 -9.56 -0.13 0.67
C MET A 112 -8.98 1.28 0.85
N CYS A 113 -9.55 2.06 1.75
CA CYS A 113 -9.17 3.46 1.99
C CYS A 113 -8.36 3.60 3.28
N PHE A 114 -7.22 4.29 3.19
CA PHE A 114 -6.42 4.70 4.35
C PHE A 114 -6.43 6.23 4.46
N LYS A 115 -6.72 6.71 5.67
CA LYS A 115 -6.79 8.14 6.01
C LYS A 115 -5.88 8.44 7.20
N GLY A 116 -5.71 9.72 7.53
CA GLY A 116 -4.87 10.16 8.64
C GLY A 116 -3.41 10.23 8.24
N THR A 117 -2.49 9.91 9.16
CA THR A 117 -1.05 9.87 8.86
C THR A 117 -0.58 8.44 8.61
N CYS A 118 0.32 8.27 7.62
CA CYS A 118 1.06 7.03 7.47
C CYS A 118 2.55 7.30 7.31
N GLY A 119 3.40 6.67 8.13
CA GLY A 119 4.86 6.88 8.09
C GLY A 119 5.52 6.19 6.90
N SER A 120 5.31 4.88 6.80
CA SER A 120 5.83 4.00 5.75
C SER A 120 4.72 3.09 5.21
N ILE A 121 4.60 3.01 3.90
CA ILE A 121 3.63 2.19 3.19
C ILE A 121 4.39 1.22 2.29
N LEU A 122 4.16 -0.07 2.45
CA LEU A 122 4.72 -1.12 1.63
C LEU A 122 3.58 -1.89 0.96
N LEU A 123 3.52 -1.86 -0.36
CA LEU A 123 2.53 -2.55 -1.17
C LEU A 123 3.23 -3.53 -2.11
N SER A 124 2.91 -4.81 -2.01
CA SER A 124 3.51 -5.87 -2.83
C SER A 124 2.43 -6.77 -3.37
N CYS A 125 2.45 -7.06 -4.67
CA CYS A 125 1.50 -7.96 -5.32
C CYS A 125 0.02 -7.65 -5.01
N CYS A 126 -0.34 -6.37 -4.90
CA CYS A 126 -1.69 -5.95 -4.53
C CYS A 126 -2.58 -5.72 -5.76
N THR A 127 -3.83 -6.14 -5.69
CA THR A 127 -4.84 -5.93 -6.74
C THR A 127 -6.07 -5.19 -6.25
N GLY A 128 -6.79 -4.58 -7.18
CA GLY A 128 -8.00 -3.81 -6.90
C GLY A 128 -7.73 -2.38 -6.44
N THR A 129 -8.71 -1.80 -5.73
CA THR A 129 -8.72 -0.37 -5.43
C THR A 129 -8.17 -0.08 -4.04
N ILE A 130 -6.93 0.43 -3.96
CA ILE A 130 -6.33 0.95 -2.72
C ILE A 130 -6.24 2.48 -2.83
N ASP A 131 -6.91 3.18 -1.93
CA ASP A 131 -7.00 4.65 -1.93
C ASP A 131 -6.21 5.26 -0.77
N LEU A 132 -5.14 5.99 -1.11
CA LEU A 132 -4.24 6.66 -0.17
C LEU A 132 -4.36 8.20 -0.25
N ARG A 133 -5.29 8.74 -1.04
CA ARG A 133 -5.39 10.20 -1.28
C ARG A 133 -5.68 11.01 -0.02
N GLN A 134 -6.28 10.38 0.98
CA GLN A 134 -6.67 11.01 2.25
C GLN A 134 -5.59 10.94 3.33
N ILE A 135 -4.37 10.50 2.98
CA ILE A 135 -3.22 10.58 3.88
C ILE A 135 -2.69 12.01 3.88
N ASN A 136 -2.65 12.63 5.06
CA ASN A 136 -2.45 14.08 5.22
C ASN A 136 -1.01 14.49 5.56
N LYS A 137 -0.07 13.53 5.61
CA LYS A 137 1.34 13.75 5.92
C LYS A 137 2.23 13.08 4.88
N GLU A 138 3.43 13.63 4.70
CA GLU A 138 4.45 13.06 3.81
C GLU A 138 4.81 11.63 4.24
N SER A 139 4.51 10.66 3.38
CA SER A 139 4.79 9.23 3.60
C SER A 139 5.97 8.76 2.77
N ASN A 140 6.61 7.68 3.21
CA ASN A 140 7.47 6.86 2.35
C ASN A 140 6.63 5.73 1.77
N ILE A 141 6.60 5.61 0.45
CA ILE A 141 5.78 4.62 -0.25
C ILE A 141 6.72 3.74 -1.06
N ARG A 142 6.68 2.44 -0.81
CA ARG A 142 7.34 1.43 -1.62
C ARG A 142 6.27 0.54 -2.22
N CYS A 143 6.31 0.40 -3.53
CA CYS A 143 5.36 -0.42 -4.24
C CYS A 143 6.09 -1.34 -5.22
N SER A 144 5.74 -2.63 -5.16
CA SER A 144 6.42 -3.67 -5.92
C SER A 144 5.45 -4.64 -6.59
N TYR A 145 5.92 -5.19 -7.71
CA TYR A 145 5.17 -6.16 -8.52
C TYR A 145 3.85 -5.59 -9.06
N LEU A 146 2.81 -6.42 -9.18
CA LEU A 146 1.55 -6.03 -9.80
C LEU A 146 0.91 -4.88 -9.03
N ILE A 147 0.60 -3.81 -9.77
CA ILE A 147 -0.08 -2.62 -9.29
C ILE A 147 -1.11 -2.24 -10.35
N THR A 148 -2.32 -1.90 -9.93
CA THR A 148 -3.41 -1.54 -10.84
C THR A 148 -3.14 -0.22 -11.57
N MET A 149 -3.76 -0.06 -12.74
CA MET A 149 -3.60 1.14 -13.57
C MET A 149 -3.94 2.44 -12.82
N ASP A 150 -4.91 2.39 -11.93
CA ASP A 150 -5.41 3.56 -11.21
C ASP A 150 -4.64 3.86 -9.92
N PHE A 151 -3.73 2.98 -9.47
CA PHE A 151 -2.99 3.16 -8.21
C PHE A 151 -2.30 4.52 -8.10
N PHE A 152 -1.59 4.94 -9.16
CA PHE A 152 -0.84 6.19 -9.15
C PHE A 152 -1.74 7.43 -9.03
N THR A 153 -2.99 7.34 -9.50
CA THR A 153 -3.98 8.42 -9.33
C THR A 153 -4.59 8.46 -7.92
N ARG A 154 -4.31 7.43 -7.10
CA ARG A 154 -4.81 7.26 -5.74
C ARG A 154 -3.76 7.47 -4.66
N LEU A 155 -2.58 7.97 -5.04
CA LEU A 155 -1.52 8.30 -4.11
C LEU A 155 -1.83 9.58 -3.30
N PRO A 156 -1.20 9.77 -2.12
CA PRO A 156 -1.30 11.01 -1.35
C PRO A 156 -0.75 12.20 -2.15
N VAL A 157 -1.27 13.40 -1.91
CA VAL A 157 -0.87 14.62 -2.64
C VAL A 157 0.64 14.90 -2.53
N VAL A 158 1.23 14.66 -1.36
CA VAL A 158 2.66 14.87 -1.08
C VAL A 158 3.30 13.57 -0.58
N ILE A 159 4.40 13.16 -1.21
CA ILE A 159 5.13 11.93 -0.89
C ILE A 159 6.59 12.27 -0.62
N ARG A 160 7.13 11.81 0.51
CA ARG A 160 8.53 12.01 0.86
C ARG A 160 9.45 11.21 -0.05
N SER A 161 9.18 9.92 -0.16
CA SER A 161 9.95 8.99 -0.99
C SER A 161 9.00 8.03 -1.66
N LEU A 162 9.07 7.90 -2.98
CA LEU A 162 8.36 6.89 -3.75
C LEU A 162 9.38 5.92 -4.36
N ILE A 163 9.25 4.64 -4.02
CA ILE A 163 10.08 3.57 -4.59
C ILE A 163 9.15 2.65 -5.38
N ILE A 164 9.38 2.56 -6.69
CA ILE A 164 8.64 1.70 -7.61
C ILE A 164 9.61 0.60 -8.07
N GLU A 165 9.29 -0.66 -7.79
CA GLU A 165 10.23 -1.74 -8.11
C GLU A 165 9.61 -3.04 -8.65
N HIS A 166 10.35 -3.72 -9.53
CA HIS A 166 9.94 -5.02 -10.10
C HIS A 166 8.57 -4.99 -10.81
N ILE A 167 8.22 -3.88 -11.47
CA ILE A 167 6.93 -3.68 -12.15
C ILE A 167 7.09 -3.74 -13.66
N THR A 168 6.12 -4.35 -14.34
CA THR A 168 5.94 -4.22 -15.80
C THR A 168 4.75 -3.32 -16.10
N ILE A 169 4.99 -2.19 -16.77
CA ILE A 169 4.00 -1.18 -17.09
C ILE A 169 3.50 -1.41 -18.53
N ASN A 170 2.21 -1.69 -18.64
CA ASN A 170 1.50 -2.01 -19.89
C ASN A 170 0.41 -0.96 -20.24
N HIS A 171 0.57 0.25 -19.73
CA HIS A 171 -0.33 1.38 -19.94
C HIS A 171 0.43 2.67 -19.64
N ASN A 172 -0.09 3.82 -20.08
CA ASN A 172 0.49 5.09 -19.70
C ASN A 172 0.22 5.40 -18.23
N ILE A 173 1.26 5.74 -17.50
CA ILE A 173 1.17 6.18 -16.11
C ILE A 173 1.59 7.64 -16.04
N GLU A 174 0.77 8.45 -15.37
CA GLU A 174 1.09 9.84 -15.07
C GLU A 174 1.10 10.02 -13.55
N ILE A 175 2.23 10.45 -13.02
CA ILE A 175 2.41 10.76 -11.60
C ILE A 175 2.41 12.28 -11.47
N THR A 176 1.32 12.82 -10.92
CA THR A 176 1.09 14.25 -10.74
C THR A 176 1.36 14.73 -9.31
N ASN A 177 1.63 13.80 -8.40
CA ASN A 177 1.87 14.08 -6.99
C ASN A 177 3.21 14.79 -6.78
N LYS A 178 3.30 15.62 -5.72
CA LYS A 178 4.57 16.20 -5.28
C LYS A 178 5.41 15.12 -4.61
N ILE A 179 6.52 14.75 -5.23
CA ILE A 179 7.47 13.74 -4.72
C ILE A 179 8.81 14.43 -4.45
N TYR A 180 9.43 14.21 -3.29
CA TYR A 180 10.78 14.74 -3.04
C TYR A 180 11.86 13.80 -3.57
N SER A 181 11.72 12.49 -3.35
CA SER A 181 12.65 11.46 -3.85
C SER A 181 11.91 10.36 -4.60
N LEU A 182 12.32 10.07 -5.83
CA LEU A 182 11.79 8.97 -6.64
C LEU A 182 12.89 7.94 -6.94
N GLU A 183 12.65 6.68 -6.60
CA GLU A 183 13.46 5.55 -7.07
C GLU A 183 12.63 4.63 -7.95
N ILE A 184 13.11 4.36 -9.16
CA ILE A 184 12.56 3.38 -10.10
C ILE A 184 13.60 2.27 -10.26
N ASN A 185 13.28 1.05 -9.82
CA ASN A 185 14.23 -0.05 -9.80
C ASN A 185 13.67 -1.31 -10.46
N GLU A 186 14.35 -1.86 -11.46
CA GLU A 186 13.89 -3.07 -12.15
C GLU A 186 12.48 -2.94 -12.77
N VAL A 187 12.14 -1.74 -13.26
CA VAL A 187 10.85 -1.46 -13.90
C VAL A 187 10.98 -1.55 -15.42
N ALA A 188 10.01 -2.20 -16.07
CA ALA A 188 9.94 -2.32 -17.51
C ALA A 188 8.68 -1.64 -18.04
N VAL A 189 8.84 -0.54 -18.77
CA VAL A 189 7.74 0.11 -19.50
C VAL A 189 7.70 -0.47 -20.91
N ASN A 190 6.63 -1.19 -21.24
CA ASN A 190 6.48 -1.80 -22.56
C ASN A 190 6.05 -0.76 -23.60
N ASN A 191 6.49 -0.93 -24.84
CA ASN A 191 6.05 -0.08 -25.95
C ASN A 191 4.55 -0.36 -26.25
N PRO A 192 3.76 0.67 -26.61
CA PRO A 192 4.12 2.08 -26.84
C PRO A 192 3.95 2.98 -25.59
N PHE A 193 3.92 2.41 -24.38
CA PHE A 193 3.56 3.12 -23.16
C PHE A 193 4.69 3.95 -22.57
N SER A 194 4.34 4.78 -21.60
CA SER A 194 5.26 5.68 -20.89
C SER A 194 4.95 5.77 -19.40
N LEU A 195 5.99 5.98 -18.59
CA LEU A 195 5.87 6.43 -17.20
C LEU A 195 6.26 7.91 -17.16
N THR A 196 5.30 8.77 -16.85
CA THR A 196 5.48 10.23 -16.81
C THR A 196 5.46 10.73 -15.38
N LEU A 197 6.50 11.46 -14.98
CA LEU A 197 6.52 12.24 -13.75
C LEU A 197 6.29 13.71 -14.12
N CYS A 198 5.24 14.34 -13.61
CA CYS A 198 4.85 15.69 -14.05
C CYS A 198 5.55 16.81 -13.28
N GLU A 199 5.77 16.61 -11.99
CA GLU A 199 6.32 17.60 -11.07
C GLU A 199 7.80 17.34 -10.77
N GLU A 200 8.59 18.40 -10.66
CA GLU A 200 10.01 18.33 -10.29
C GLU A 200 10.21 17.72 -8.88
N CYS A 201 11.22 16.87 -8.74
CA CYS A 201 11.64 16.31 -7.45
C CYS A 201 13.12 16.57 -7.18
N ASP A 202 13.53 16.44 -5.92
CA ASP A 202 14.90 16.75 -5.49
C ASP A 202 15.89 15.65 -5.92
N GLU A 203 15.44 14.40 -5.92
CA GLU A 203 16.24 13.24 -6.33
C GLU A 203 15.42 12.27 -7.20
N ILE A 204 16.01 11.83 -8.30
CA ILE A 204 15.55 10.70 -9.10
C ILE A 204 16.68 9.69 -9.21
N ILE A 205 16.38 8.43 -8.94
CA ILE A 205 17.29 7.32 -9.19
C ILE A 205 16.56 6.28 -10.05
N ILE A 206 17.10 5.97 -11.23
CA ILE A 206 16.57 4.92 -12.11
C ILE A 206 17.62 3.82 -12.21
N LYS A 207 17.28 2.61 -11.79
CA LYS A 207 18.17 1.45 -11.77
C LYS A 207 17.57 0.31 -12.58
N LYS A 208 18.41 -0.39 -13.35
CA LYS A 208 18.08 -1.67 -13.99
C LYS A 208 16.73 -1.70 -14.74
N SER A 209 16.32 -0.57 -15.31
CA SER A 209 14.98 -0.37 -15.85
C SER A 209 15.01 -0.29 -17.39
N SER A 210 13.85 -0.33 -18.04
CA SER A 210 13.76 -0.23 -19.51
C SER A 210 12.47 0.43 -19.95
N GLY A 211 12.47 0.99 -21.17
CA GLY A 211 11.30 1.63 -21.77
C GLY A 211 11.35 3.15 -21.72
N ARG A 212 10.19 3.80 -21.92
CA ARG A 212 10.05 5.26 -21.97
C ARG A 212 9.69 5.83 -20.60
N ILE A 213 10.54 6.73 -20.10
CA ILE A 213 10.32 7.48 -18.87
C ILE A 213 10.41 8.97 -19.19
N ASP A 214 9.32 9.70 -18.99
CA ASP A 214 9.22 11.13 -19.27
C ASP A 214 9.27 11.91 -17.96
N LEU A 215 10.28 12.75 -17.78
CA LEU A 215 10.52 13.51 -16.56
C LEU A 215 10.17 14.98 -16.76
N PHE A 216 9.24 15.46 -15.94
CA PHE A 216 8.76 16.84 -15.83
C PHE A 216 8.24 17.42 -17.15
N LYS A 217 7.82 16.55 -18.08
CA LYS A 217 7.45 16.88 -19.47
C LYS A 217 8.57 17.61 -20.25
N LYS A 218 9.82 17.56 -19.76
CA LYS A 218 10.98 18.27 -20.33
C LYS A 218 12.08 17.32 -20.78
N LEU A 219 12.23 16.17 -20.13
CA LEU A 219 13.30 15.22 -20.36
C LEU A 219 12.70 13.84 -20.70
N HIS A 220 12.97 13.36 -21.91
CA HIS A 220 12.50 12.07 -22.40
C HIS A 220 13.63 11.05 -22.33
N LEU A 221 13.51 10.07 -21.44
CA LEU A 221 14.48 8.99 -21.28
C LEU A 221 13.97 7.74 -22.01
N MET A 222 14.68 7.36 -23.07
CA MET A 222 14.48 6.07 -23.74
C MET A 222 15.56 5.10 -23.29
N ILE A 223 15.17 4.12 -22.48
CA ILE A 223 16.11 3.17 -21.88
C ILE A 223 16.04 1.82 -22.61
N TYR A 224 17.08 1.53 -23.39
CA TYR A 224 17.25 0.25 -24.08
C TYR A 224 18.25 -0.62 -23.30
N SER A 225 17.75 -1.53 -22.47
CA SER A 225 18.63 -2.43 -21.72
C SER A 225 18.48 -3.88 -22.20
N ARG A 226 19.51 -4.41 -22.88
CA ARG A 226 19.65 -5.87 -23.12
C ARG A 226 20.15 -6.62 -21.89
N GLU A 227 20.88 -5.96 -20.99
CA GLU A 227 21.45 -6.56 -19.77
C GLU A 227 21.21 -5.65 -18.56
N ARG A 228 20.15 -5.92 -17.79
CA ARG A 228 19.67 -5.06 -16.69
C ARG A 228 20.63 -4.89 -15.51
N LYS A 229 21.78 -5.58 -15.45
CA LYS A 229 22.51 -5.77 -14.19
C LYS A 229 23.28 -4.53 -13.68
N TYR A 230 23.64 -3.57 -14.53
CA TYR A 230 24.57 -2.47 -14.15
C TYR A 230 24.10 -1.04 -14.44
N GLN A 231 22.84 -0.84 -14.82
CA GLN A 231 22.36 0.49 -15.14
C GLN A 231 21.95 1.25 -13.88
N LYS A 232 22.52 2.45 -13.68
CA LYS A 232 22.06 3.45 -12.71
C LYS A 232 22.13 4.85 -13.33
N PHE A 233 21.00 5.54 -13.32
CA PHE A 233 20.89 6.97 -13.62
C PHE A 233 20.51 7.70 -12.34
N THR A 234 21.07 8.88 -12.11
CA THR A 234 20.77 9.70 -10.94
C THR A 234 20.69 11.16 -11.36
N LEU A 235 19.56 11.79 -11.06
CA LEU A 235 19.35 13.23 -11.20
C LEU A 235 19.16 13.80 -9.80
N LYS A 236 19.91 14.86 -9.47
CA LYS A 236 19.78 15.59 -8.21
C LYS A 236 19.59 17.06 -8.51
N LYS A 237 18.60 17.67 -7.87
CA LYS A 237 18.42 19.12 -7.90
C LYS A 237 19.54 19.76 -7.10
N ILE A 238 20.36 20.57 -7.77
CA ILE A 238 21.35 21.41 -7.08
C ILE A 238 20.62 22.67 -6.64
N THR A 239 20.22 22.71 -5.37
CA THR A 239 19.84 23.96 -4.72
C THR A 239 21.13 24.70 -4.37
N THR A 240 21.60 25.55 -5.29
CA THR A 240 22.66 26.51 -4.98
C THR A 240 22.11 27.42 -3.88
N LEU A 241 22.59 27.21 -2.66
CA LEU A 241 22.27 28.06 -1.51
C LEU A 241 23.07 29.36 -1.66
N ASN A 242 22.64 30.23 -2.58
CA ASN A 242 23.19 31.58 -2.72
C ASN A 242 22.65 32.46 -1.59
N HIS A 243 23.20 32.28 -0.39
CA HIS A 243 23.38 33.39 0.55
C HIS A 243 24.84 33.81 0.41
N MET A 244 25.15 34.87 -0.34
CA MET A 244 25.21 36.25 0.18
C MET A 244 25.75 36.27 1.61
N ILE A 245 27.07 36.16 1.73
CA ILE A 245 27.78 36.84 2.82
C ILE A 245 27.91 38.29 2.35
N LEU A 246 27.00 39.15 2.83
CA LEU A 246 27.33 40.55 3.00
C LEU A 246 28.21 40.63 4.25
N SER A 247 29.52 40.77 4.04
CA SER A 247 30.46 41.33 5.00
C SER A 247 31.39 42.26 4.26
#